data_AF-A0A2M6ZAQ6-F1
#
_entry.id   AF-A0A2M6ZAQ6-F1
#
_cell.length_a   1.000
_cell.length_b   1.000
_cell.length_c   1.000
_cell.angle_alpha   90.00
_cell.angle_beta   90.00
_cell.angle_gamma   90.00
#
_symmetry.space_group_name_H-M   'P 1'
#
loop_
_entity.id
_entity.type
_entity.pdbx_description
1 polymer ?
#
loop_
_entity_poly.entity_id
_entity_poly.type
_entity_poly.pdbx_seq_one_letter_code
_entity_poly.pdbx_strand_id
1 'polypeptide(L)'
;DFSLGNPNLPPPDRFKEVLLDLIQSSKPGDHGYMPNTGYPFVREAVAGYLSKEQKTPVTQDEIIMTCGAAGALNVTLKTILDPQDEVICPAPYFVEYNTYV
;
A
#
# COMPACT_ATOMS: atom_id res chain seq x y z
N ASP A 1 18.25 14.19 -11.68
CA ASP A 1 16.89 14.19 -12.23
C ASP A 1 15.94 14.64 -11.12
N PHE A 2 15.16 15.69 -11.35
CA PHE A 2 14.24 16.30 -10.37
C PHE A 2 12.77 16.13 -10.77
N SER A 3 12.48 15.23 -11.71
CA SER A 3 11.12 14.96 -12.19
C SER A 3 10.25 14.22 -11.19
N LEU A 4 10.85 13.35 -10.36
CA LEU A 4 10.17 12.49 -9.40
C LEU A 4 10.77 12.66 -8.00
N GLY A 5 9.92 12.58 -6.98
CA GLY A 5 10.29 12.63 -5.55
C GLY A 5 10.96 11.35 -5.05
N ASN A 6 11.84 10.74 -5.85
CA ASN A 6 12.52 9.50 -5.50
C ASN A 6 13.57 9.75 -4.41
N PRO A 7 13.50 9.05 -3.26
CA PRO A 7 14.55 9.13 -2.26
C PRO A 7 15.90 8.67 -2.83
N ASN A 8 16.98 9.32 -2.41
CA ASN A 8 18.35 8.95 -2.78
C ASN A 8 19.06 8.08 -1.72
N LEU A 9 18.33 7.66 -0.67
CA LEU A 9 18.84 6.79 0.38
C LEU A 9 18.40 5.33 0.11
N PRO A 10 19.30 4.35 0.32
CA PRO A 10 18.91 2.95 0.26
C PRO A 10 17.94 2.59 1.40
N PRO A 11 17.13 1.54 1.24
CA PRO A 11 16.36 0.97 2.36
C PRO A 11 17.30 0.54 3.51
N PRO A 12 16.80 0.46 4.75
CA PRO A 12 17.58 -0.06 5.88
C PRO A 12 18.12 -1.47 5.60
N ASP A 13 19.30 -1.81 6.13
CA ASP A 13 19.97 -3.11 5.89
C ASP A 13 19.07 -4.31 6.19
N ARG A 14 18.22 -4.19 7.22
CA ARG A 14 17.24 -5.20 7.60
C ARG A 14 16.31 -5.61 6.46
N PHE A 15 15.95 -4.69 5.57
CA PHE A 15 15.12 -5.00 4.40
C PHE A 15 15.83 -6.01 3.48
N LYS A 16 17.12 -5.78 3.22
CA LYS A 16 17.93 -6.66 2.36
C LYS A 16 18.09 -8.04 2.98
N GLU A 17 18.33 -8.12 4.28
CA GLU A 17 18.41 -9.41 5.00
C GLU A 17 17.13 -10.23 4.83
N VAL A 18 15.97 -9.64 5.17
CA VAL A 18 14.67 -10.33 5.09
C VAL A 18 14.34 -10.73 3.66
N LEU A 19 14.66 -9.88 2.68
CA LEU A 19 14.44 -10.19 1.27
C LEU A 19 15.26 -11.42 0.82
N LEU A 20 16.53 -11.49 1.21
CA LEU A 20 17.39 -12.64 0.89
C LEU A 20 16.88 -13.93 1.53
N ASP A 21 16.46 -13.87 2.80
CA ASP A 21 15.90 -15.02 3.51
C ASP A 21 14.63 -15.54 2.81
N LEU A 22 13.74 -14.64 2.39
CA LEU A 22 12.51 -15.00 1.68
C LEU A 22 12.78 -15.62 0.30
N ILE A 23 13.76 -15.08 -0.44
CA ILE A 23 14.17 -15.63 -1.74
C ILE A 23 14.77 -17.04 -1.60
N GLN A 24 15.55 -17.27 -0.54
CA GLN A 24 16.17 -18.57 -0.27
C GLN A 24 15.18 -19.59 0.30
N SER A 25 14.07 -19.14 0.87
CA SER A 25 13.06 -20.02 1.45
C SER A 25 12.34 -20.83 0.37
N SER A 26 12.20 -22.13 0.63
CA SER A 26 11.56 -23.11 -0.26
C SER A 26 10.40 -23.83 0.45
N LYS A 27 9.79 -23.20 1.47
CA LYS A 27 8.67 -23.81 2.17
C LYS A 27 7.45 -23.79 1.25
N PRO A 28 6.57 -24.80 1.34
CA PRO A 28 5.33 -24.81 0.58
C PRO A 28 4.52 -23.53 0.85
N GLY A 29 4.19 -22.80 -0.21
CA GLY A 29 3.38 -21.58 -0.14
C GLY A 29 4.16 -20.26 -0.11
N ASP A 30 5.48 -20.27 0.10
CA ASP A 30 6.30 -19.04 0.15
C ASP A 30 6.19 -18.20 -1.14
N HIS A 31 6.08 -18.88 -2.28
CA HIS A 31 5.96 -18.26 -3.61
C HIS A 31 4.60 -18.57 -4.27
N GLY A 32 3.60 -18.90 -3.44
CA GLY A 32 2.24 -19.21 -3.89
C GLY A 32 1.31 -18.00 -3.86
N TYR A 33 0.03 -18.23 -4.13
CA TYR A 33 -1.00 -17.19 -3.96
C TYR A 33 -1.09 -16.73 -2.51
N MET A 34 -1.11 -15.42 -2.32
CA MET A 34 -1.45 -14.81 -1.04
C MET A 34 -2.97 -14.60 -0.91
N PRO A 35 -3.51 -14.41 0.32
CA PRO A 35 -4.88 -13.95 0.49
C PRO A 35 -5.11 -12.61 -0.22
N ASN A 36 -6.29 -12.41 -0.83
CA ASN A 36 -6.59 -11.20 -1.61
C ASN A 36 -6.37 -9.88 -0.85
N THR A 37 -6.64 -9.86 0.46
CA THR A 37 -6.44 -8.67 1.31
C THR A 37 -5.00 -8.50 1.77
N GLY A 38 -4.14 -9.49 1.55
CA GLY A 38 -2.78 -9.57 2.07
C GLY A 38 -2.64 -10.48 3.29
N TYR A 39 -1.40 -10.88 3.59
CA TYR A 39 -1.11 -11.77 4.71
C TYR A 39 -1.56 -11.17 6.06
N PRO A 40 -2.21 -11.94 6.95
CA PRO A 40 -2.72 -11.45 8.23
C PRO A 40 -1.66 -10.73 9.08
N PHE A 41 -0.46 -11.32 9.21
CA PHE A 41 0.63 -10.73 10.00
C PHE A 41 1.13 -9.39 9.45
N VAL A 42 1.06 -9.19 8.12
CA VAL A 42 1.42 -7.91 7.49
C VAL A 42 0.34 -6.87 7.80
N ARG A 43 -0.93 -7.24 7.62
CA ARG A 43 -2.07 -6.35 7.91
C ARG A 43 -2.11 -5.94 9.38
N GLU A 44 -1.85 -6.86 10.30
CA GLU A 44 -1.76 -6.58 11.74
C GLU A 44 -0.62 -5.60 12.07
N ALA A 45 0.57 -5.80 11.48
CA ALA A 45 1.70 -4.91 11.70
C ALA A 45 1.40 -3.48 11.20
N VAL A 46 0.77 -3.35 10.02
CA VAL A 46 0.35 -2.05 9.46
C VAL A 46 -0.72 -1.40 10.33
N ALA A 47 -1.75 -2.15 10.75
CA ALA A 47 -2.81 -1.65 11.61
C ALA A 47 -2.25 -1.14 12.96
N GLY A 48 -1.29 -1.86 13.54
CA GLY A 48 -0.61 -1.45 14.78
C GLY A 48 0.26 -0.20 14.62
N TYR A 49 0.90 -0.01 13.46
CA TYR A 49 1.63 1.22 13.14
C TYR A 49 0.67 2.40 12.99
N LEU A 50 -0.36 2.26 12.15
CA LEU A 50 -1.35 3.30 11.88
C LEU A 50 -2.11 3.70 13.15
N SER A 51 -2.45 2.72 14.01
CA SER A 51 -3.16 3.02 15.25
C SER A 51 -2.38 3.97 16.17
N LYS A 52 -1.05 3.79 16.23
CA LYS A 52 -0.16 4.64 17.02
C LYS A 52 0.04 6.01 16.39
N GLU A 53 0.28 6.04 15.08
CA GLU A 53 0.53 7.26 14.32
C GLU A 53 -0.72 8.17 14.30
N GLN A 54 -1.88 7.58 13.97
CA GLN A 54 -3.15 8.28 13.81
C GLN A 54 -3.94 8.40 15.13
N LYS A 55 -3.43 7.86 16.23
CA LYS A 55 -4.06 7.86 17.56
C LYS A 55 -5.51 7.37 17.56
N THR A 56 -5.81 6.41 16.69
CA THR A 56 -7.16 5.88 16.45
C THR A 56 -7.07 4.36 16.35
N PRO A 57 -7.98 3.58 16.96
CA PRO A 57 -7.94 2.12 16.81
C PRO A 57 -8.16 1.73 15.35
N VAL A 58 -7.20 1.00 14.77
CA VAL A 58 -7.29 0.35 13.46
C VAL A 58 -6.95 -1.12 13.65
N THR A 59 -7.76 -1.98 13.06
CA THR A 59 -7.61 -3.43 13.11
C THR A 59 -7.13 -3.98 11.77
N GLN A 60 -6.60 -5.20 11.76
CA GLN A 60 -6.16 -5.83 10.52
C GLN A 60 -7.30 -6.03 9.50
N ASP A 61 -8.55 -6.09 9.96
CA ASP A 61 -9.75 -6.29 9.13
C ASP A 61 -10.13 -5.02 8.34
N GLU A 62 -9.55 -3.87 8.73
CA GLU A 62 -9.70 -2.58 8.05
C GLU A 62 -8.53 -2.29 7.09
N ILE A 63 -7.59 -3.24 6.93
CA ILE A 63 -6.41 -3.09 6.06
C ILE A 63 -6.52 -4.02 4.85
N ILE A 64 -6.32 -3.46 3.65
CA ILE A 64 -6.14 -4.19 2.40
C ILE A 64 -4.78 -3.79 1.82
N MET A 65 -3.90 -4.78 1.61
CA MET A 65 -2.61 -4.57 0.97
C MET A 65 -2.79 -4.37 -0.54
N THR A 66 -2.06 -3.42 -1.10
CA THR A 66 -2.14 -3.06 -2.52
C THR A 66 -0.74 -2.90 -3.11
N CYS A 67 -0.65 -2.88 -4.45
CA CYS A 67 0.59 -2.63 -5.16
C CYS A 67 0.90 -1.12 -5.22
N GLY A 68 1.28 -0.56 -4.07
CA GLY A 68 1.59 0.86 -3.91
C GLY A 68 0.35 1.76 -3.82
N ALA A 69 0.57 3.01 -3.41
CA ALA A 69 -0.50 3.98 -3.15
C ALA A 69 -1.33 4.33 -4.40
N ALA A 70 -0.70 4.35 -5.58
CA ALA A 70 -1.39 4.51 -6.86
C ALA A 70 -2.45 3.42 -7.10
N GLY A 71 -2.08 2.15 -6.86
CA GLY A 71 -2.99 1.03 -6.94
C GLY A 71 -4.12 1.11 -5.91
N ALA A 72 -3.80 1.53 -4.67
CA ALA A 72 -4.81 1.76 -3.64
C ALA A 72 -5.85 2.80 -4.06
N LEU A 73 -5.41 3.98 -4.49
CA LEU A 73 -6.29 5.07 -4.93
C LEU A 73 -7.18 4.63 -6.10
N ASN A 74 -6.60 3.92 -7.08
CA ASN A 74 -7.34 3.44 -8.24
C ASN A 74 -8.47 2.48 -7.85
N VAL A 75 -8.16 1.49 -7.00
CA VAL A 75 -9.15 0.52 -6.52
C VAL A 75 -10.22 1.21 -5.68
N THR A 76 -9.82 2.07 -4.73
CA THR A 76 -10.75 2.77 -3.86
C THR A 76 -11.72 3.65 -4.66
N LEU A 77 -11.22 4.51 -5.54
CA LEU A 77 -12.06 5.45 -6.30
C LEU A 77 -13.05 4.71 -7.21
N LYS A 78 -12.60 3.67 -7.92
CA LYS A 78 -13.49 2.82 -8.75
C LYS A 78 -14.48 1.97 -7.94
N THR A 79 -14.26 1.81 -6.65
CA THR A 79 -15.18 1.06 -5.78
C THR A 79 -16.29 1.95 -5.23
N ILE A 80 -16.00 3.24 -4.96
CA ILE A 80 -16.92 4.15 -4.27
C ILE A 80 -17.65 5.13 -5.20
N LEU A 81 -17.15 5.34 -6.42
CA LEU A 81 -17.72 6.30 -7.37
C LEU A 81 -18.61 5.61 -8.40
N ASP A 82 -19.73 6.25 -8.70
CA ASP A 82 -20.61 5.93 -9.82
C ASP A 82 -20.43 6.93 -10.98
N PRO A 83 -20.89 6.60 -12.20
CA PRO A 83 -20.91 7.57 -13.29
C PRO A 83 -21.69 8.83 -12.91
N GLN A 84 -21.09 10.00 -13.19
CA GLN A 84 -21.59 11.35 -12.85
C GLN A 84 -21.29 11.82 -11.41
N ASP A 85 -20.64 10.99 -10.57
CA ASP A 85 -20.09 11.50 -9.31
C ASP A 85 -18.98 12.52 -9.56
N GLU A 86 -18.87 13.48 -8.65
CA GLU A 86 -17.86 14.53 -8.69
C GLU A 86 -16.82 14.33 -7.58
N VAL A 87 -15.55 14.43 -7.96
CA VAL A 87 -14.41 14.37 -7.01
C VAL A 87 -13.81 15.75 -6.86
N ILE A 88 -13.82 16.27 -5.64
CA ILE A 88 -13.26 17.59 -5.32
C ILE A 88 -11.75 17.46 -5.06
N CYS A 89 -10.93 18.07 -5.92
CA CYS A 89 -9.48 18.06 -5.84
C CYS A 89 -8.92 19.48 -5.57
N PRO A 90 -8.45 19.80 -4.35
CA PRO A 90 -7.83 21.09 -4.06
C PRO A 90 -6.53 21.27 -4.85
N ALA A 91 -6.42 22.38 -5.59
CA ALA A 91 -5.22 22.69 -6.37
C ALA A 91 -4.11 23.35 -5.52
N PRO A 92 -2.82 23.06 -5.79
CA PRO A 92 -2.32 22.06 -6.74
C PRO A 92 -2.51 20.63 -6.23
N TYR A 93 -2.81 19.69 -7.13
CA TYR A 93 -3.06 18.29 -6.81
C TYR A 93 -2.12 17.34 -7.55
N PHE A 94 -2.11 16.07 -7.14
CA PHE A 94 -1.31 15.04 -7.78
C PHE A 94 -1.87 14.73 -9.17
N VAL A 95 -1.02 14.86 -10.20
CA VAL A 95 -1.43 14.82 -11.62
C VAL A 95 -2.19 13.55 -12.01
N GLU A 96 -1.87 12.41 -11.38
CA GLU A 96 -2.49 11.12 -11.71
C GLU A 96 -3.92 10.97 -11.20
N TYR A 97 -4.42 11.87 -10.34
CA TYR A 97 -5.83 11.83 -9.91
C TYR A 97 -6.80 11.85 -11.10
N ASN A 98 -6.47 12.55 -12.17
CA ASN A 98 -7.26 12.57 -13.41
C ASN A 98 -7.34 11.21 -14.14
N THR A 99 -6.49 10.25 -13.77
CA THR A 99 -6.49 8.89 -14.34
C THR A 99 -7.23 7.90 -13.44
N TYR A 100 -7.52 8.30 -12.19
CA TYR A 100 -8.13 7.43 -11.18
C TYR A 100 -9.62 7.67 -10.98
N VAL A 101 -10.07 8.90 -11.28
CA VAL A 101 -11.47 9.32 -11.30
C VAL A 101 -12.11 8.97 -12.64
#